data_AF-A0A0B2R170-F1
#
_entry.id   AF-A0A0B2R170-F1
#
_cell.length_a   1.000
_cell.length_b   1.000
_cell.length_c   1.000
_cell.angle_alpha   90.00
_cell.angle_beta   90.00
_cell.angle_gamma   90.00
#
_symmetry.space_group_name_H-M   'P 1'
#
loop_
_entity.id
_entity.type
_entity.pdbx_description
1 polymer ?
#
loop_
_entity_poly.entity_id
_entity_poly.type
_entity_poly.pdbx_seq_one_letter_code
_entity_poly.pdbx_strand_id
1 'polypeptide(L)'
;MFQSVIRHDERFDFDRIPAVVELCWQARDDLHEENLNSSSWNLEAANGSVPGAKSLSPNNLTSIANKTLTAWETLRSGVEKLLLVYPVKVCKYCSKVHAGPSGHKARLCGVFKYESWKSAHFWMKANVDNLVPPKIVWRRRPQDPPVLLNEGRGFYGGVPAVLDQCSKAGAVVPAKYNCMMKVQGLSGQVNNNFFGITRESNY
;
A
#
# COMPACT_ATOMS: atom_id res chain seq x y z
N MET A 1 0.91 -29.47 -9.62
CA MET A 1 0.34 -29.50 -10.98
C MET A 1 0.64 -28.16 -11.66
N PHE A 2 1.07 -28.14 -12.93
CA PHE A 2 1.25 -26.88 -13.66
C PHE A 2 -0.11 -26.36 -14.11
N GLN A 3 -0.50 -25.18 -13.63
CA GLN A 3 -1.71 -24.50 -14.12
C GLN A 3 -1.57 -24.25 -15.63
N SER A 4 -2.59 -24.57 -16.41
CA SER A 4 -2.61 -24.26 -17.84
C SER A 4 -2.54 -22.74 -18.04
N VAL A 5 -1.77 -22.32 -19.03
CA VAL A 5 -1.60 -20.89 -19.30
C VAL A 5 -2.89 -20.34 -19.90
N ILE A 6 -3.59 -19.48 -19.13
CA ILE A 6 -4.83 -18.82 -19.57
C ILE A 6 -4.58 -18.06 -20.88
N ARG A 7 -5.38 -18.38 -21.90
CA ARG A 7 -5.34 -17.74 -23.22
C ARG A 7 -6.09 -16.41 -23.21
N HIS A 8 -6.14 -15.75 -24.37
CA HIS A 8 -6.75 -14.42 -24.47
C HIS A 8 -8.28 -14.49 -24.36
N ASP A 9 -8.87 -15.45 -25.07
CA ASP A 9 -10.27 -15.82 -25.11
C ASP A 9 -10.78 -16.25 -23.72
N GLU A 10 -10.04 -17.11 -23.03
CA GLU A 10 -10.42 -17.68 -21.72
C GLU A 10 -10.45 -16.66 -20.56
N ARG A 11 -10.06 -15.40 -20.78
CA ARG A 11 -9.87 -14.41 -19.69
C ARG A 11 -11.15 -13.95 -18.99
N PHE A 12 -12.30 -14.19 -19.62
CA PHE A 12 -13.62 -13.80 -19.13
C PHE A 12 -14.32 -14.96 -18.43
N ASP A 13 -13.75 -16.16 -18.53
CA ASP A 13 -14.33 -17.38 -17.98
C ASP A 13 -14.02 -17.53 -16.48
N PHE A 14 -13.23 -16.61 -15.92
CA PHE A 14 -12.77 -16.63 -14.54
C PHE A 14 -13.02 -15.30 -13.83
N ASP A 15 -13.59 -15.39 -12.63
CA ASP A 15 -13.69 -14.27 -11.70
C ASP A 15 -12.31 -13.81 -11.25
N ARG A 16 -12.19 -12.49 -11.02
CA ARG A 16 -10.93 -11.90 -10.57
C ARG A 16 -11.03 -11.53 -9.09
N ILE A 17 -10.10 -12.05 -8.31
CA ILE A 17 -9.92 -11.69 -6.91
C ILE A 17 -8.60 -10.94 -6.69
N PRO A 18 -8.43 -10.20 -5.58
CA PRO A 18 -7.15 -9.60 -5.25
C PRO A 18 -6.07 -10.66 -5.10
N ALA A 19 -4.87 -10.42 -5.66
CA ALA A 19 -3.78 -11.39 -5.64
C ALA A 19 -3.37 -11.83 -4.22
N VAL A 20 -3.47 -10.94 -3.23
CA VAL A 20 -3.22 -11.31 -1.82
C VAL A 20 -4.22 -12.34 -1.31
N VAL A 21 -5.50 -12.24 -1.71
CA VAL A 21 -6.55 -13.18 -1.32
C VAL A 21 -6.31 -14.54 -1.98
N GLU A 22 -5.96 -14.55 -3.27
CA GLU A 22 -5.57 -15.77 -3.99
C GLU A 22 -4.39 -16.48 -3.31
N LEU A 23 -3.34 -15.74 -2.93
CA LEU A 23 -2.18 -16.34 -2.24
C LEU A 23 -2.55 -16.93 -0.88
N CYS A 24 -3.41 -16.25 -0.12
CA CYS A 24 -3.90 -16.79 1.14
C CYS A 24 -4.74 -18.07 0.95
N TRP A 25 -5.49 -18.15 -0.15
CA TRP A 25 -6.25 -19.35 -0.49
C TRP A 25 -5.32 -20.52 -0.86
N GLN A 26 -4.34 -20.29 -1.74
CA GLN A 26 -3.34 -21.30 -2.10
C GLN A 26 -2.55 -21.79 -0.88
N ALA A 27 -2.18 -20.89 0.01
CA ALA A 27 -1.49 -21.23 1.26
C ALA A 27 -2.34 -22.04 2.23
N ARG A 28 -3.66 -21.93 2.16
CA ARG A 28 -4.57 -22.73 2.98
C ARG A 28 -4.68 -24.16 2.45
N ASP A 29 -4.72 -24.33 1.14
CA ASP A 29 -4.87 -25.64 0.49
C ASP A 29 -3.61 -26.51 0.66
N ASP A 30 -2.42 -25.88 0.74
CA ASP A 30 -1.16 -26.56 1.04
C ASP A 30 -1.01 -26.98 2.52
N LEU A 31 -1.86 -26.49 3.41
CA LEU A 31 -1.98 -27.01 4.78
C LEU A 31 -2.84 -28.27 4.73
N HIS A 32 -2.23 -29.39 4.29
CA HIS A 32 -2.83 -30.71 4.38
C HIS A 32 -3.45 -30.91 5.77
N GLU A 33 -4.70 -31.36 5.79
CA GLU A 33 -5.57 -31.46 6.96
C GLU A 33 -4.92 -32.11 8.20
N GLU A 34 -4.22 -31.31 9.00
CA GLU A 34 -4.00 -31.61 10.41
C GLU A 34 -4.71 -30.54 11.25
N ASN A 35 -6.01 -30.78 11.42
CA ASN A 35 -6.72 -30.58 12.67
C ASN A 35 -6.62 -29.17 13.29
N LEU A 36 -6.89 -28.12 12.51
CA LEU A 36 -7.39 -26.87 13.09
C LEU A 36 -8.88 -27.06 13.40
N ASN A 37 -9.13 -27.69 14.55
CA ASN A 37 -10.35 -27.45 15.31
C ASN A 37 -10.71 -25.97 15.18
N SER A 38 -11.94 -25.75 14.77
CA SER A 38 -12.62 -24.46 14.66
C SER A 38 -12.53 -23.70 15.98
N SER A 39 -11.37 -23.10 16.28
CA SER A 39 -11.25 -22.08 17.29
C SER A 39 -11.73 -20.80 16.63
N SER A 40 -13.05 -20.69 16.58
CA SER A 40 -13.84 -19.47 16.65
C SER A 40 -13.06 -18.25 16.21
N TRP A 41 -13.17 -17.91 14.93
CA TRP A 41 -13.07 -16.51 14.55
C TRP A 41 -14.28 -15.85 15.21
N ASN A 42 -14.16 -15.51 16.49
CA ASN A 42 -15.05 -14.58 17.16
C ASN A 42 -14.77 -13.22 16.53
N LEU A 43 -15.17 -13.07 15.28
CA LEU A 43 -15.61 -11.79 14.77
C LEU A 43 -16.91 -11.56 15.54
N GLU A 44 -16.82 -10.90 16.70
CA GLU A 44 -18.01 -10.30 17.28
C GLU A 44 -18.58 -9.41 16.17
N ALA A 45 -19.67 -9.89 15.59
CA ALA A 45 -20.49 -9.11 14.70
C ALA A 45 -20.99 -7.93 15.54
N ALA A 46 -20.26 -6.83 15.47
CA ALA A 46 -20.74 -5.56 15.99
C ALA A 46 -22.03 -5.25 15.22
N ASN A 47 -23.14 -5.48 15.92
CA ASN A 47 -24.49 -5.39 15.42
C ASN A 47 -24.68 -4.13 14.56
N GLY A 48 -25.35 -4.33 13.42
CA GLY A 48 -25.78 -3.28 12.52
C GLY A 48 -26.55 -2.21 13.26
N SER A 49 -25.92 -1.06 13.40
CA SER A 49 -26.54 0.22 13.69
C SER A 49 -25.53 1.22 13.16
N VAL A 50 -25.83 1.91 12.06
CA VAL A 50 -25.05 3.05 11.58
C VAL A 50 -25.26 4.19 12.59
N PRO A 51 -24.27 4.57 13.42
CA PRO A 51 -24.40 5.74 14.26
C PRO A 51 -23.58 6.84 13.58
N GLY A 52 -24.24 7.90 13.12
CA GLY A 52 -23.58 9.11 12.64
C GLY A 52 -22.40 9.45 13.55
N ALA A 53 -21.23 9.63 12.92
CA ALA A 53 -19.91 9.85 13.50
C ALA A 53 -19.89 10.08 15.02
N LYS A 54 -20.01 9.00 15.81
CA LYS A 54 -19.65 9.05 17.24
C LYS A 54 -18.16 9.35 17.27
N SER A 55 -17.78 10.54 17.72
CA SER A 55 -16.39 10.90 17.92
C SER A 55 -15.76 9.84 18.82
N LEU A 56 -14.87 9.04 18.25
CA LEU A 56 -14.12 8.05 19.02
C LEU A 56 -13.26 8.83 20.02
N SER A 57 -13.24 8.39 21.28
CA SER A 57 -12.32 8.93 22.28
C SER A 57 -10.87 8.84 21.78
N PRO A 58 -9.99 9.81 22.08
CA PRO A 58 -8.59 9.79 21.67
C PRO A 58 -7.88 8.46 21.94
N ASN A 59 -8.16 7.83 23.09
CA ASN A 59 -7.58 6.54 23.46
C ASN A 59 -8.04 5.39 22.54
N ASN A 60 -9.31 5.41 22.10
CA ASN A 60 -9.83 4.44 21.16
C ASN A 60 -9.20 4.63 19.77
N LEU A 61 -9.02 5.88 19.33
CA LEU A 61 -8.32 6.19 18.08
C LEU A 61 -6.87 5.69 18.10
N THR A 62 -6.13 5.95 19.17
CA THR A 62 -4.75 5.46 19.32
C THR A 62 -4.69 3.93 19.35
N SER A 63 -5.62 3.26 20.04
CA SER A 63 -5.71 1.79 20.05
C SER A 63 -5.97 1.23 18.65
N ILE A 64 -6.94 1.78 17.92
CA ILE A 64 -7.26 1.39 16.54
C ILE A 64 -6.05 1.63 15.63
N ALA A 65 -5.39 2.77 15.76
CA ALA A 65 -4.24 3.12 14.95
C ALA A 65 -3.05 2.18 15.20
N ASN A 66 -2.75 1.83 16.45
CA ASN A 66 -1.71 0.84 16.77
C ASN A 66 -2.03 -0.53 16.17
N LYS A 67 -3.27 -1.02 16.35
CA LYS A 67 -3.73 -2.29 15.74
C LYS A 67 -3.61 -2.27 14.21
N THR A 68 -3.96 -1.14 13.59
CA THR A 68 -3.89 -0.95 12.13
C THR A 68 -2.45 -0.99 11.64
N LEU A 69 -1.51 -0.35 12.36
CA LEU A 69 -0.08 -0.43 12.05
C LEU A 69 0.44 -1.86 12.12
N THR A 70 0.15 -2.55 13.22
CA THR A 70 0.55 -3.96 13.39
C THR A 70 0.00 -4.81 12.26
N ALA A 71 -1.30 -4.71 11.96
CA ALA A 71 -1.92 -5.45 10.86
C ALA A 71 -1.27 -5.16 9.50
N TRP A 72 -0.94 -3.89 9.22
CA TRP A 72 -0.27 -3.50 7.98
C TRP A 72 1.14 -4.08 7.86
N GLU A 73 1.93 -4.07 8.94
CA GLU A 73 3.26 -4.70 8.96
C GLU A 73 3.20 -6.22 8.82
N THR A 74 2.28 -6.86 9.56
CA THR A 74 2.04 -8.30 9.48
C THR A 74 1.61 -8.71 8.08
N LEU A 75 0.69 -7.96 7.45
CA LEU A 75 0.24 -8.21 6.08
C LEU A 75 1.41 -8.15 5.10
N ARG A 76 2.23 -7.10 5.15
CA ARG A 76 3.37 -6.94 4.23
C ARG A 76 4.40 -8.06 4.42
N SER A 77 4.73 -8.39 5.67
CA SER A 77 5.66 -9.49 5.97
C SER A 77 5.10 -10.85 5.55
N GLY A 78 3.79 -11.09 5.75
CA GLY A 78 3.12 -12.31 5.30
C GLY A 78 3.14 -12.45 3.78
N VAL A 79 2.82 -11.38 3.06
CA VAL A 79 2.88 -11.37 1.59
C VAL A 79 4.31 -11.59 1.09
N GLU A 80 5.31 -10.99 1.72
CA GLU A 80 6.72 -11.23 1.38
C GLU A 80 7.11 -12.70 1.53
N LYS A 81 6.68 -13.36 2.61
CA LYS A 81 6.89 -14.81 2.81
C LYS A 81 6.14 -15.66 1.79
N LEU A 82 4.89 -15.34 1.49
CA LEU A 82 4.10 -16.05 0.48
C LEU A 82 4.75 -15.97 -0.91
N LEU A 83 5.33 -14.83 -1.27
CA LEU A 83 6.07 -14.65 -2.53
C LEU A 83 7.35 -15.50 -2.64
N LEU A 84 7.83 -16.09 -1.55
CA LEU A 84 8.93 -17.05 -1.57
C LEU A 84 8.48 -18.45 -1.99
N VAL A 85 7.23 -18.81 -1.68
CA VAL A 85 6.67 -20.15 -1.91
C VAL A 85 5.84 -20.18 -3.19
N TYR A 86 4.96 -19.19 -3.36
CA TYR A 86 4.03 -19.10 -4.48
C TYR A 86 4.57 -18.13 -5.53
N PRO A 87 4.89 -18.61 -6.75
CA PRO A 87 5.35 -17.73 -7.81
C PRO A 87 4.25 -16.74 -8.19
N VAL A 88 4.56 -15.45 -8.22
CA VAL A 88 3.64 -14.42 -8.71
C VAL A 88 4.33 -13.57 -9.76
N LYS A 89 3.60 -13.29 -10.84
CA LYS A 89 4.02 -12.44 -11.95
C LYS A 89 3.17 -11.19 -11.99
N VAL A 90 3.81 -10.05 -12.19
CA VAL A 90 3.14 -8.76 -12.38
C VAL A 90 3.50 -8.20 -13.75
N CYS A 91 2.59 -7.45 -14.36
CA CYS A 91 2.90 -6.73 -15.58
C CYS A 91 3.62 -5.42 -15.25
N LYS A 92 4.72 -5.12 -15.93
CA LYS A 92 5.47 -3.86 -15.74
C LYS A 92 4.66 -2.61 -16.12
N TYR A 93 3.73 -2.75 -17.06
CA TYR A 93 3.04 -1.61 -17.69
C TYR A 93 1.56 -1.48 -17.30
N CYS A 94 1.00 -2.43 -16.57
CA CYS A 94 -0.39 -2.34 -16.12
C CYS A 94 -0.57 -3.04 -14.77
N SER A 95 -1.71 -2.81 -14.12
CA SER A 95 -2.03 -3.34 -12.79
C SER A 95 -2.36 -4.83 -12.75
N LYS A 96 -2.07 -5.60 -13.80
CA LYS A 96 -2.36 -7.04 -13.81
C LYS A 96 -1.33 -7.83 -13.01
N VAL A 97 -1.87 -8.78 -12.26
CA VAL A 97 -1.13 -9.75 -11.46
C VAL A 97 -1.61 -11.14 -11.85
N HIS A 98 -0.69 -12.08 -11.89
CA HIS A 98 -0.95 -13.49 -12.12
C HIS A 98 -0.25 -14.30 -11.01
N ALA A 99 -1.03 -15.02 -10.21
CA ALA A 99 -0.50 -15.99 -9.26
C ALA A 99 -0.24 -17.30 -10.01
N GLY A 100 1.02 -17.64 -10.19
CA GLY A 100 1.47 -18.79 -10.96
C GLY A 100 2.88 -18.61 -11.54
N PRO A 101 3.54 -19.71 -11.96
CA PRO A 101 4.92 -19.70 -12.45
C PRO A 101 5.10 -18.90 -13.75
N SER A 102 4.05 -18.75 -14.56
CA SER A 102 4.09 -18.08 -15.86
C SER A 102 2.85 -17.24 -16.07
N GLY A 103 3.03 -15.96 -16.43
CA GLY A 103 1.90 -15.08 -16.69
C GLY A 103 1.05 -15.50 -17.90
N HIS A 104 -0.20 -15.05 -17.92
CA HIS A 104 -1.17 -15.38 -18.97
C HIS A 104 -0.79 -14.79 -20.35
N LYS A 105 -1.34 -15.37 -21.43
CA LYS A 105 -1.09 -14.91 -22.82
C LYS A 105 -2.08 -13.87 -23.34
N ALA A 106 -3.06 -13.46 -22.52
CA ALA A 106 -4.06 -12.48 -22.95
C ALA A 106 -3.47 -11.12 -23.38
N ARG A 107 -3.60 -10.80 -24.67
CA ARG A 107 -3.16 -9.54 -25.30
C ARG A 107 -4.08 -8.35 -24.98
N LEU A 108 -4.12 -7.94 -23.72
CA LEU A 108 -4.79 -6.72 -23.23
C LEU A 108 -3.95 -6.07 -22.15
N CYS A 109 -2.80 -5.54 -22.54
CA CYS A 109 -1.91 -4.81 -21.64
C CYS A 109 -2.28 -3.33 -21.64
N GLY A 110 -2.89 -2.87 -20.54
CA GLY A 110 -3.27 -1.48 -20.23
C GLY A 110 -3.13 -0.47 -21.38
N VAL A 111 -1.97 0.20 -21.42
CA VAL A 111 -1.61 1.29 -22.34
C VAL A 111 -1.70 0.90 -23.83
N PHE A 112 -1.50 -0.38 -24.16
CA PHE A 112 -1.50 -0.90 -25.53
C PHE A 112 -2.76 -1.71 -25.87
N LYS A 113 -3.84 -1.59 -25.10
CA LYS A 113 -5.06 -2.39 -25.28
C LYS A 113 -5.67 -2.32 -26.69
N TYR A 114 -5.44 -1.22 -27.42
CA TYR A 114 -5.94 -1.00 -28.78
C TYR A 114 -4.90 -1.29 -29.87
N GLU A 115 -3.64 -1.53 -29.51
CA GLU A 115 -2.56 -1.87 -30.43
C GLU A 115 -2.33 -3.38 -30.39
N SER A 116 -3.00 -4.12 -31.28
CA SER A 116 -3.03 -5.58 -31.32
C SER A 116 -1.64 -6.25 -31.31
N TRP A 117 -0.61 -5.57 -31.81
CA TRP A 117 0.77 -6.06 -31.88
C TRP A 117 1.58 -5.81 -30.60
N LYS A 118 1.24 -4.79 -29.80
CA LYS A 118 1.94 -4.43 -28.54
C LYS A 118 1.15 -4.75 -27.28
N SER A 119 -0.04 -5.31 -27.40
CA SER A 119 -0.94 -5.57 -26.27
C SER A 119 -0.53 -6.77 -25.38
N ALA A 120 0.64 -7.37 -25.61
CA ALA A 120 1.17 -8.43 -24.74
C ALA A 120 1.66 -7.88 -23.39
N HIS A 121 1.58 -8.69 -22.34
CA HIS A 121 2.06 -8.30 -21.01
C HIS A 121 3.57 -8.54 -20.91
N PHE A 122 4.26 -7.57 -20.31
CA PHE A 122 5.64 -7.75 -19.89
C PHE A 122 5.65 -8.27 -18.45
N TRP A 123 5.73 -9.59 -18.31
CA TRP A 123 5.70 -10.26 -17.02
C TRP A 123 7.06 -10.19 -16.32
N MET A 124 7.04 -9.81 -15.05
CA MET A 124 8.20 -9.85 -14.17
C MET A 124 7.84 -10.48 -12.82
N LYS A 125 8.84 -10.92 -12.05
CA LYS A 125 8.63 -11.44 -10.69
C LYS A 125 8.03 -10.34 -9.82
N ALA A 126 6.97 -10.67 -9.09
CA ALA A 126 6.34 -9.74 -8.16
C ALA A 126 7.21 -9.52 -6.90
N ASN A 127 7.11 -8.32 -6.34
CA ASN A 127 7.57 -7.98 -5.01
C ASN A 127 6.38 -7.57 -4.12
N VAL A 128 6.65 -7.38 -2.82
CA VAL A 128 5.62 -6.99 -1.85
C VAL A 128 4.91 -5.68 -2.23
N ASP A 129 5.62 -4.72 -2.80
CA ASP A 129 5.06 -3.42 -3.18
C ASP A 129 4.13 -3.49 -4.40
N ASN A 130 4.26 -4.53 -5.22
CA ASN A 130 3.33 -4.76 -6.33
C ASN A 130 1.95 -5.23 -5.83
N LEU A 131 1.90 -5.94 -4.70
CA LEU A 131 0.67 -6.50 -4.14
C LEU A 131 0.08 -5.61 -3.05
N VAL A 132 0.95 -5.02 -2.22
CA VAL A 132 0.59 -4.13 -1.11
C VAL A 132 1.37 -2.83 -1.28
N PRO A 133 0.97 -1.94 -2.21
CA PRO A 133 1.71 -0.72 -2.48
C PRO A 133 1.74 0.19 -1.24
N PRO A 134 2.91 0.73 -0.85
CA PRO A 134 3.02 1.54 0.35
C PRO A 134 2.31 2.90 0.24
N LYS A 135 2.01 3.37 -0.98
CA LYS A 135 1.40 4.68 -1.28
C LYS A 135 2.05 5.80 -0.45
N ILE A 136 3.27 6.16 -0.82
CA ILE A 136 4.09 7.13 -0.07
C ILE A 136 3.44 8.52 -0.13
N VAL A 137 3.32 9.16 1.03
CA VAL A 137 2.88 10.54 1.20
C VAL A 137 4.01 11.39 1.76
N TRP A 138 3.98 12.68 1.43
CA TRP A 138 4.82 13.68 2.09
C TRP A 138 4.25 13.96 3.47
N ARG A 139 5.06 13.75 4.50
CA ARG A 139 4.71 14.05 5.88
C ARG A 139 5.17 15.46 6.21
N ARG A 140 4.25 16.28 6.72
CA ARG A 140 4.57 17.56 7.36
C ARG A 140 5.04 17.32 8.79
N ARG A 141 6.24 17.79 9.13
CA ARG A 141 6.78 17.80 10.50
C ARG A 141 6.44 19.12 11.21
N PRO A 142 6.58 19.20 12.54
CA PRO A 142 6.30 20.45 13.28
C PRO A 142 7.09 21.66 12.75
N GLN A 143 8.32 21.45 12.29
CA GLN A 143 9.19 22.50 11.71
C GLN A 143 8.90 22.84 10.24
N ASP A 144 8.08 22.04 9.54
CA ASP A 144 7.81 22.25 8.11
C ASP A 144 6.67 23.28 7.92
N PRO A 145 6.69 24.03 6.80
CA PRO A 145 5.69 25.05 6.51
C PRO A 145 4.27 24.48 6.44
N PRO A 146 3.24 25.34 6.59
CA PRO A 146 1.83 24.94 6.50
C PRO A 146 1.46 24.11 5.29
N VAL A 147 2.02 24.50 4.14
CA VAL A 147 1.87 23.82 2.86
C VAL A 147 3.27 23.42 2.40
N LEU A 148 3.43 22.14 2.04
CA LEU A 148 4.69 21.62 1.54
C LEU A 148 4.87 22.07 0.08
N LEU A 149 5.97 22.74 -0.20
CA LEU A 149 6.28 23.29 -1.52
C LEU A 149 7.29 22.41 -2.26
N ASN A 150 7.32 22.50 -3.59
CA ASN A 150 8.18 21.66 -4.41
C ASN A 150 9.68 21.90 -4.15
N GLU A 151 10.05 23.12 -3.75
CA GLU A 151 11.41 23.54 -3.41
C GLU A 151 11.92 22.78 -2.18
N GLY A 152 11.02 22.44 -1.25
CA GLY A 152 11.34 21.75 -0.01
C GLY A 152 11.31 20.22 -0.09
N ARG A 153 10.97 19.63 -1.25
CA ARG A 153 10.78 18.17 -1.41
C ARG A 153 11.99 17.33 -0.96
N GLY A 154 13.20 17.88 -1.08
CA GLY A 154 14.43 17.23 -0.64
C GLY A 154 14.58 17.16 0.88
N PHE A 155 13.87 18.00 1.64
CA PHE A 155 13.95 18.10 3.09
C PHE A 155 12.82 17.38 3.80
N TYR A 156 11.66 17.22 3.15
CA TYR A 156 10.51 16.55 3.74
C TYR A 156 10.70 15.04 3.85
N GLY A 157 10.08 14.47 4.89
CA GLY A 157 9.99 13.03 5.07
C GLY A 157 8.91 12.43 4.18
N GLY A 158 9.20 11.25 3.63
CA GLY A 158 8.21 10.40 2.97
C GLY A 158 7.79 9.28 3.92
N VAL A 159 6.55 8.83 3.85
CA VAL A 159 6.10 7.66 4.62
C VAL A 159 4.90 7.01 3.95
N PRO A 160 4.69 5.68 4.06
CA PRO A 160 3.43 5.07 3.64
C PRO A 160 2.20 5.76 4.22
N ALA A 161 1.16 5.95 3.41
CA ALA A 161 -0.06 6.67 3.81
C ALA A 161 -0.68 6.11 5.11
N VAL A 162 -0.70 4.79 5.24
CA VAL A 162 -1.22 4.08 6.43
C VAL A 162 -0.43 4.47 7.69
N LEU A 163 0.90 4.57 7.58
CA LEU A 163 1.77 4.95 8.69
C LEU A 163 1.56 6.41 9.10
N ASP A 164 1.43 7.32 8.14
CA ASP A 164 1.18 8.73 8.44
C ASP A 164 -0.17 8.92 9.16
N GLN A 165 -1.22 8.27 8.66
CA GLN A 165 -2.56 8.35 9.22
C GLN A 165 -2.63 7.80 10.64
N CYS A 166 -2.03 6.62 10.88
CA CYS A 166 -2.02 6.04 12.22
C CYS A 166 -1.20 6.89 13.20
N SER A 167 -0.07 7.44 12.77
CA SER A 167 0.74 8.31 13.61
C SER A 167 0.02 9.62 13.97
N LYS A 168 -0.76 10.19 13.05
CA LYS A 168 -1.63 11.34 13.33
C LYS A 168 -2.74 11.02 14.36
N ALA A 169 -3.15 9.75 14.45
CA ALA A 169 -4.06 9.25 15.47
C ALA A 169 -3.37 8.85 16.79
N GLY A 170 -2.08 9.16 16.94
CA GLY A 170 -1.31 8.89 18.17
C GLY A 170 -0.59 7.54 18.20
N ALA A 171 -0.60 6.76 17.12
CA ALA A 171 0.15 5.50 17.09
C ALA A 171 1.66 5.72 17.07
N VAL A 172 2.38 4.82 17.75
CA VAL A 172 3.84 4.84 17.78
C VAL A 172 4.36 4.13 16.53
N VAL A 173 5.05 4.89 15.68
CA VAL A 173 5.62 4.35 14.44
C VAL A 173 6.95 3.65 14.73
N PRO A 174 7.19 2.44 14.18
CA PRO A 174 8.45 1.73 14.35
C PRO A 174 9.67 2.51 13.85
N ALA A 175 10.79 2.40 14.58
CA ALA A 175 12.01 3.18 14.33
C ALA A 175 12.63 2.96 12.93
N LYS A 176 12.37 1.82 12.28
CA LYS A 176 12.83 1.55 10.90
C LYS A 176 12.32 2.56 9.87
N TYR A 177 11.22 3.28 10.17
CA TYR A 177 10.69 4.33 9.31
C TYR A 177 11.27 5.72 9.60
N ASN A 178 12.04 5.90 10.68
CA ASN A 178 12.52 7.22 11.12
C ASN A 178 13.35 7.93 10.04
N CYS A 179 14.22 7.20 9.34
CA CYS A 179 15.03 7.77 8.25
C CYS A 179 14.16 8.25 7.09
N MET A 180 13.16 7.45 6.70
CA MET A 180 12.22 7.80 5.63
C MET A 180 11.38 9.03 6.00
N MET A 181 10.91 9.06 7.25
CA MET A 181 10.11 10.12 7.84
C MET A 181 10.91 11.39 8.16
N LYS A 182 12.25 11.30 8.12
CA LYS A 182 13.17 12.38 8.50
C LYS A 182 12.78 13.05 9.81
N VAL A 183 12.50 12.25 10.85
CA VAL A 183 12.02 12.74 12.15
C VAL A 183 12.96 13.81 12.74
N GLN A 184 14.27 13.63 12.58
CA GLN A 184 15.32 14.56 13.00
C GLN A 184 15.98 15.30 11.82
N GLY A 185 15.39 15.25 10.62
CA GLY A 185 15.97 15.89 9.45
C GLY A 185 15.90 17.42 9.53
N LEU A 186 16.89 18.09 8.94
CA LEU A 186 16.91 19.55 8.84
C LEU A 186 15.71 20.08 8.03
N SER A 187 15.31 21.31 8.32
CA SER A 187 14.39 22.08 7.48
C SER A 187 15.14 22.69 6.29
N GLY A 188 14.47 22.85 5.15
CA GLY A 188 15.02 23.64 4.06
C GLY A 188 15.22 25.09 4.48
N GLN A 189 16.19 25.78 3.88
CA GLN A 189 16.35 27.22 4.07
C GLN A 189 15.05 27.91 3.65
N VAL A 190 14.44 28.67 4.57
CA VAL A 190 13.34 29.56 4.23
C VAL A 190 13.98 30.76 3.55
N ASN A 191 13.91 30.84 2.22
CA ASN A 191 14.27 32.08 1.52
C ASN A 191 13.23 33.14 1.90
N ASN A 192 13.59 34.05 2.80
CA ASN A 192 12.75 35.14 3.29
C ASN A 192 12.42 36.23 2.23
N ASN A 193 12.54 35.94 0.94
CA ASN A 193 12.35 36.93 -0.13
C ASN A 193 10.88 37.14 -0.55
N PHE A 194 9.90 36.74 0.26
CA PHE A 194 8.46 36.86 -0.08
C PHE A 194 7.64 37.80 0.81
N PHE A 195 8.29 38.73 1.52
CA PHE A 195 7.63 39.96 1.97
C PHE A 195 8.29 41.16 1.33
N GLY A 196 8.00 41.37 0.04
CA GLY A 196 8.21 42.65 -0.62
C GLY A 196 7.25 43.68 -0.05
N ILE A 197 7.58 44.24 1.12
CA ILE A 197 7.08 45.57 1.49
C ILE A 197 8.09 46.55 0.91
N THR A 198 7.80 47.05 -0.29
CA THR A 198 8.37 48.30 -0.78
C THR A 198 8.05 49.38 0.25
N ARG A 199 9.00 49.71 1.12
CA ARG A 199 8.99 51.03 1.77
C ARG A 199 9.39 52.03 0.69
N GLU A 200 8.39 52.65 0.10
CA GLU A 200 8.56 53.94 -0.56
C GLU A 200 9.25 54.89 0.44
N SER A 201 10.42 55.37 0.06
CA SER A 201 11.05 56.52 0.69
C SER A 201 10.26 57.76 0.29
N ASN A 202 9.40 58.24 1.19
CA ASN A 202 8.86 59.60 1.11
C ASN A 202 9.57 60.44 2.18
N TYR A 203 10.32 61.42 1.66
CA TYR A 203 11.03 62.53 2.31
C TYR A 203 12.28 62.21 3.14
#